data_AF-A0A4R4LSL6-F1
#
_entry.id   AF-A0A4R4LSL6-F1
#
_cell.length_a   1.000
_cell.length_b   1.000
_cell.length_c   1.000
_cell.angle_alpha   90.00
_cell.angle_beta   90.00
_cell.angle_gamma   90.00
#
_symmetry.space_group_name_H-M   'P 1'
#
loop_
_entity.id
_entity.type
_entity.pdbx_description
1 polymer ?
#
loop_
_entity_poly.entity_id
_entity_poly.type
_entity_poly.pdbx_seq_one_letter_code
_entity_poly.pdbx_strand_id
1 'polypeptide(L)'
;MSEVREILLKQLEIEHSQSLHEQHQRATLTNMILVVTAAALGFISQKGLRSEMLAVTLPLTFLGVFGALATGKFYERFGYHVKRMKALQGRLDDLVADLNLAVTLQQVKQQHREAHRILGRVKVNILWRSLHLGIATTGLILSTLIVLH
;
A
#
# COMPACT_ATOMS: atom_id res chain seq x y z
N MET A 1 31.48 -15.71 15.89
CA MET A 1 30.94 -15.75 14.51
C MET A 1 29.51 -16.27 14.45
N SER A 2 29.10 -17.28 15.25
CA SER A 2 27.69 -17.72 15.31
C SER A 2 26.74 -16.64 15.87
N GLU A 3 27.14 -15.96 16.94
CA GLU A 3 26.32 -14.92 17.59
C GLU A 3 25.96 -13.76 16.66
N VAL A 4 26.93 -13.25 15.89
CA VAL A 4 26.70 -12.18 14.90
C VAL A 4 25.72 -12.63 13.82
N ARG A 5 25.85 -13.88 13.35
CA ARG A 5 24.92 -14.47 12.38
C ARG A 5 23.51 -14.59 12.95
N GLU A 6 23.37 -15.06 14.18
CA GLU A 6 22.07 -15.19 14.86
C GLU A 6 21.40 -13.82 15.03
N ILE A 7 22.15 -12.80 15.42
CA ILE A 7 21.66 -11.42 15.53
C ILE A 7 21.15 -10.92 14.17
N LEU A 8 21.89 -11.14 13.09
CA LEU A 8 21.48 -10.71 11.75
C LEU A 8 20.23 -11.44 11.26
N LEU A 9 20.14 -12.75 11.47
CA LEU A 9 18.96 -13.53 11.12
C LEU A 9 17.73 -13.08 11.90
N LYS A 10 17.87 -12.84 13.21
CA LYS A 10 16.81 -12.28 14.04
C LYS A 10 16.38 -10.88 13.56
N GLN A 11 17.33 -10.02 13.20
CA GLN A 11 16.99 -8.71 12.66
C GLN A 11 16.25 -8.81 11.32
N LEU A 12 16.66 -9.75 10.43
CA LEU A 12 15.95 -10.00 9.18
C LEU A 12 14.49 -10.43 9.40
N GLU A 13 14.25 -11.30 10.38
CA GLU A 13 12.90 -11.72 10.76
C GLU A 13 12.05 -10.54 11.26
N ILE A 14 12.64 -9.69 12.11
CA ILE A 14 11.96 -8.48 12.62
C ILE A 14 11.58 -7.55 11.47
N GLU A 15 12.52 -7.22 10.57
CA GLU A 15 12.23 -6.34 9.43
C GLU A 15 11.18 -6.94 8.49
N HIS A 16 11.22 -8.26 8.27
CA HIS A 16 10.22 -8.96 7.47
C HIS A 16 8.83 -8.84 8.09
N SER A 17 8.70 -9.14 9.38
CA SER A 17 7.44 -9.02 10.13
C SER A 17 6.89 -7.58 10.10
N GLN A 18 7.75 -6.58 10.32
CA GLN A 18 7.36 -5.17 10.23
C GLN A 18 6.88 -4.81 8.81
N SER A 19 7.56 -5.29 7.77
CA SER A 19 7.15 -5.04 6.39
C SER A 19 5.76 -5.63 6.08
N LEU A 20 5.47 -6.84 6.56
CA LEU A 20 4.15 -7.47 6.40
C LEU A 20 3.08 -6.71 7.19
N HIS A 21 3.40 -6.27 8.40
CA HIS A 21 2.49 -5.48 9.22
C HIS A 21 2.02 -4.21 8.50
N GLU A 22 2.94 -3.46 7.89
CA GLU A 22 2.61 -2.26 7.12
C GLU A 22 1.69 -2.57 5.91
N GLN A 23 1.89 -3.73 5.25
CA GLN A 23 0.99 -4.17 4.18
C GLN A 23 -0.41 -4.53 4.71
N HIS A 24 -0.48 -5.24 5.83
CA HIS A 24 -1.75 -5.59 6.48
C HIS A 24 -2.51 -4.35 6.92
N GLN A 25 -1.84 -3.38 7.56
CA GLN A 25 -2.46 -2.10 7.93
C GLN A 25 -3.03 -1.37 6.70
N ARG A 26 -2.29 -1.36 5.58
CA ARG A 26 -2.76 -0.77 4.33
C ARG A 26 -4.02 -1.45 3.79
N ALA A 27 -4.07 -2.78 3.83
CA ALA A 27 -5.23 -3.57 3.40
C ALA A 27 -6.44 -3.32 4.31
N THR A 28 -6.25 -3.39 5.63
CA THR A 28 -7.28 -3.12 6.63
C THR A 28 -7.87 -1.72 6.47
N LEU A 29 -7.03 -0.69 6.36
CA LEU A 29 -7.49 0.69 6.13
C LEU A 29 -8.31 0.80 4.85
N THR A 30 -7.83 0.21 3.75
CA THR A 30 -8.55 0.28 2.47
C THR A 30 -9.91 -0.41 2.56
N ASN A 31 -9.99 -1.57 3.20
CA ASN A 31 -11.26 -2.27 3.39
C ASN A 31 -12.25 -1.44 4.20
N MET A 32 -11.80 -0.80 5.28
CA MET A 32 -12.64 0.11 6.07
C MET A 32 -13.17 1.28 5.23
N ILE A 33 -12.30 1.93 4.46
CA ILE A 33 -12.69 3.04 3.57
C ILE A 33 -13.71 2.58 2.51
N LEU A 34 -13.52 1.39 1.93
CA LEU A 34 -14.45 0.84 0.94
C LEU A 34 -15.84 0.57 1.53
N VAL A 35 -15.91 0.01 2.73
CA VAL A 35 -17.19 -0.25 3.43
C VAL A 35 -17.92 1.07 3.71
N VAL A 36 -17.23 2.08 4.25
CA VAL A 36 -17.81 3.41 4.50
C VAL A 36 -18.26 4.07 3.18
N THR A 37 -17.45 3.96 2.13
CA THR A 37 -17.78 4.49 0.80
C THR A 37 -19.04 3.84 0.23
N ALA A 38 -19.14 2.51 0.28
CA ALA A 38 -20.31 1.79 -0.19
C ALA A 38 -21.58 2.18 0.57
N ALA A 39 -21.49 2.30 1.90
CA ALA A 39 -22.60 2.75 2.74
C ALA A 39 -23.03 4.19 2.40
N ALA A 40 -22.08 5.11 2.24
CA ALA A 40 -22.35 6.50 1.86
C ALA A 40 -23.03 6.59 0.49
N LEU A 41 -22.54 5.86 -0.51
CA LEU A 41 -23.14 5.83 -1.85
C LEU A 41 -24.54 5.20 -1.83
N GLY A 42 -24.75 4.12 -1.08
CA GLY A 42 -26.08 3.53 -0.89
C GLY A 42 -27.07 4.50 -0.24
N PHE A 43 -26.63 5.23 0.78
CA PHE A 43 -27.45 6.25 1.44
C PHE A 43 -27.83 7.40 0.48
N ILE A 44 -26.87 7.91 -0.30
CA ILE A 44 -27.11 8.93 -1.33
C ILE A 44 -28.09 8.40 -2.39
N SER A 45 -27.94 7.16 -2.83
CA SER A 45 -28.84 6.54 -3.81
C SER A 45 -30.29 6.45 -3.32
N GLN A 46 -30.52 6.32 -2.00
CA GLN A 46 -31.86 6.25 -1.42
C GLN A 46 -32.48 7.63 -1.17
N LYS A 47 -31.68 8.61 -0.77
CA LYS A 47 -32.17 9.96 -0.40
C LYS A 47 -32.19 10.96 -1.57
N GLY A 48 -31.46 10.64 -2.64
CA GLY A 48 -31.24 11.53 -3.78
C GLY A 48 -30.19 12.61 -3.50
N LEU A 49 -29.86 13.40 -4.53
CA LEU A 49 -28.89 14.50 -4.43
C LEU A 49 -29.56 15.78 -3.95
N ARG A 50 -29.68 15.93 -2.64
CA ARG A 50 -30.18 17.15 -1.98
C ARG A 50 -29.03 17.91 -1.32
N SER A 51 -29.22 19.20 -1.03
CA SER A 51 -28.20 20.05 -0.40
C SER A 51 -27.67 19.48 0.92
N GLU A 52 -28.51 18.77 1.70
CA GLU A 52 -28.09 18.13 2.95
C GLU A 52 -27.08 16.99 2.73
N MET A 53 -27.03 16.39 1.53
CA MET A 53 -26.07 15.34 1.20
C MET A 53 -24.64 15.86 1.01
N LEU A 54 -24.42 17.19 1.02
CA LEU A 54 -23.07 17.75 1.15
C LEU A 54 -22.38 17.29 2.43
N ALA A 55 -23.14 17.07 3.51
CA ALA A 55 -22.63 16.52 4.76
C ALA A 55 -22.10 15.09 4.63
N VAL A 56 -22.40 14.38 3.53
CA VAL A 56 -21.91 13.01 3.25
C VAL A 56 -20.84 13.02 2.15
N THR A 57 -21.08 13.77 1.06
CA THR A 57 -20.20 13.79 -0.12
C THR A 57 -18.86 14.51 0.14
N LEU A 58 -18.86 15.57 0.96
CA LEU A 58 -17.62 16.25 1.33
C LEU A 58 -16.72 15.35 2.20
N PRO A 59 -17.19 14.73 3.30
CA PRO A 59 -16.39 13.74 4.02
C PRO A 59 -15.91 12.58 3.14
N LEU A 60 -16.72 12.11 2.19
CA LEU A 60 -16.31 11.06 1.26
C LEU A 60 -15.12 11.49 0.39
N THR A 61 -15.11 12.74 -0.06
CA THR A 61 -13.98 13.34 -0.79
C THR A 61 -12.71 13.32 0.07
N PHE A 62 -12.81 13.83 1.30
CA PHE A 62 -11.68 13.86 2.24
C PHE A 62 -11.20 12.46 2.60
N LEU A 63 -12.11 11.50 2.76
CA LEU A 63 -11.77 10.11 3.06
C LEU A 63 -10.97 9.46 1.92
N GLY A 64 -11.35 9.72 0.66
CA GLY A 64 -10.59 9.27 -0.50
C GLY A 64 -9.19 9.89 -0.56
N VAL A 65 -9.05 11.21 -0.32
CA VAL A 65 -7.74 11.88 -0.29
C VAL A 65 -6.87 11.30 0.85
N PHE A 66 -7.45 11.14 2.03
CA PHE A 66 -6.79 10.53 3.18
C PHE A 66 -6.31 9.11 2.87
N GLY A 67 -7.16 8.26 2.27
CA GLY A 67 -6.79 6.92 1.85
C GLY A 67 -5.62 6.90 0.86
N ALA A 68 -5.60 7.81 -0.11
CA ALA A 68 -4.50 7.92 -1.08
C ALA A 68 -3.16 8.30 -0.40
N LEU A 69 -3.20 9.24 0.55
CA LEU A 69 -2.02 9.66 1.31
C LEU A 69 -1.53 8.56 2.25
N ALA A 70 -2.45 7.96 3.03
CA ALA A 70 -2.13 6.93 4.01
C ALA A 70 -1.56 5.67 3.34
N THR A 71 -2.17 5.19 2.24
CA THR A 71 -1.63 4.06 1.48
C THR A 71 -0.25 4.35 0.89
N GLY A 72 -0.01 5.59 0.45
CA GLY A 72 1.30 6.07 0.04
C GLY A 72 2.33 6.03 1.18
N LYS A 73 1.92 6.44 2.39
CA LYS A 73 2.78 6.42 3.58
C LYS A 73 3.14 5.00 4.02
N PHE A 74 2.18 4.08 4.03
CA PHE A 74 2.44 2.66 4.30
C PHE A 74 3.37 2.04 3.25
N TYR A 75 3.25 2.43 1.98
CA TYR A 75 4.17 1.97 0.94
C TYR A 75 5.61 2.48 1.14
N GLU A 76 5.76 3.73 1.57
CA GLU A 76 7.07 4.31 1.90
C GLU A 76 7.75 3.52 3.04
N ARG A 77 7.03 3.29 4.14
CA ARG A 77 7.51 2.49 5.29
C ARG A 77 7.82 1.04 4.93
N PHE A 78 6.94 0.39 4.16
CA PHE A 78 7.23 -0.94 3.62
C PHE A 78 8.54 -0.95 2.82
N GLY A 79 8.74 0.05 1.94
CA GLY A 79 9.96 0.20 1.16
C GLY A 79 11.21 0.41 2.03
N TYR A 80 11.08 1.12 3.15
CA TYR A 80 12.15 1.29 4.14
C TYR A 80 12.58 -0.05 4.75
N HIS A 81 11.66 -0.86 5.27
CA HIS A 81 11.96 -2.18 5.84
C HIS A 81 12.59 -3.12 4.80
N VAL A 82 12.06 -3.14 3.57
CA VAL A 82 12.64 -3.95 2.48
C VAL A 82 14.07 -3.53 2.14
N LYS A 83 14.39 -2.23 2.18
CA LYS A 83 15.78 -1.75 1.97
C LYS A 83 16.70 -2.18 3.11
N ARG A 84 16.24 -2.13 4.36
CA ARG A 84 17.00 -2.61 5.51
C ARG A 84 17.27 -4.11 5.44
N MET A 85 16.27 -4.91 5.08
CA MET A 85 16.44 -6.35 4.84
C MET A 85 17.53 -6.63 3.81
N LYS A 86 17.55 -5.89 2.69
CA LYS A 86 18.59 -6.06 1.66
C LYS A 86 19.99 -5.72 2.17
N ALA A 87 20.12 -4.66 2.98
CA ALA A 87 21.40 -4.32 3.59
C ALA A 87 21.89 -5.41 4.56
N LEU A 88 20.97 -5.99 5.35
CA LEU A 88 21.27 -7.11 6.24
C LEU A 88 21.63 -8.39 5.47
N GLN A 89 20.94 -8.67 4.36
CA GLN A 89 21.28 -9.79 3.46
C GLN A 89 22.69 -9.65 2.88
N GLY A 90 23.08 -8.45 2.43
CA GLY A 90 24.44 -8.21 1.95
C GLY A 90 25.50 -8.45 3.03
N ARG A 91 25.25 -7.99 4.27
CA ARG A 91 26.13 -8.30 5.41
C ARG A 91 26.21 -9.79 5.73
N LEU A 92 25.12 -10.52 5.53
CA LEU A 92 25.08 -11.97 5.76
C LEU A 92 25.90 -12.71 4.69
N ASP A 93 25.85 -12.28 3.43
CA ASP A 93 26.69 -12.82 2.36
C ASP A 93 28.18 -12.56 2.63
N ASP A 94 28.55 -11.39 3.14
CA ASP A 94 29.94 -11.09 3.53
C ASP A 94 30.47 -12.05 4.62
N LEU A 95 29.58 -12.52 5.52
CA LEU A 95 29.92 -13.42 6.61
C LEU A 95 29.86 -14.90 6.23
N VAL A 96 29.05 -15.25 5.23
CA VAL A 96 28.84 -16.62 4.74
C VAL A 96 28.89 -16.60 3.22
N ALA A 97 30.10 -16.43 2.67
CA ALA A 97 30.30 -16.25 1.23
C ALA A 97 29.71 -17.39 0.38
N ASP A 98 29.72 -18.62 0.89
CA ASP A 98 29.18 -19.80 0.19
C ASP A 98 27.66 -19.72 -0.05
N LEU A 99 26.93 -18.90 0.73
CA LEU A 99 25.48 -18.78 0.61
C LEU A 99 25.05 -18.11 -0.71
N ASN A 100 25.89 -17.24 -1.28
CA ASN A 100 25.66 -16.51 -2.52
C ASN A 100 24.22 -15.94 -2.65
N LEU A 101 23.68 -15.40 -1.56
CA LEU A 101 22.27 -15.03 -1.45
C LEU A 101 21.92 -13.90 -2.41
N ALA A 102 22.77 -12.89 -2.55
CA ALA A 102 22.58 -11.76 -3.44
C ALA A 102 22.46 -12.21 -4.90
N VAL A 103 23.31 -13.13 -5.35
CA VAL A 103 23.27 -13.69 -6.70
C VAL A 103 21.97 -14.45 -6.92
N THR A 104 21.62 -15.35 -5.98
CA THR A 104 20.40 -16.15 -6.04
C THR A 104 19.15 -15.26 -6.08
N LEU A 105 19.06 -14.26 -5.20
CA LEU A 105 17.93 -13.32 -5.16
C LEU A 105 17.86 -12.44 -6.42
N GLN A 106 19.02 -12.06 -6.98
CA GLN A 106 19.06 -11.30 -8.23
C GLN A 106 18.55 -12.12 -9.42
N GLN A 107 18.94 -13.39 -9.50
CA GLN A 107 18.46 -14.32 -10.53
C GLN A 107 16.94 -14.51 -10.43
N VAL A 108 16.40 -14.78 -9.24
CA VAL A 108 14.94 -14.90 -9.02
C VAL A 108 14.23 -13.61 -9.41
N LYS A 109 14.78 -12.43 -9.04
CA LYS A 109 14.20 -11.13 -9.41
C LYS A 109 14.25 -10.88 -10.92
N GLN A 110 15.25 -11.40 -11.64
CA GLN A 110 15.33 -11.31 -13.09
C GLN A 110 14.30 -12.22 -13.75
N GLN A 111 14.26 -13.50 -13.38
CA GLN A 111 13.27 -14.47 -13.85
C GLN A 111 11.84 -13.97 -13.64
N HIS A 112 11.54 -13.41 -12.46
CA HIS A 112 10.23 -12.84 -12.17
C HIS A 112 9.88 -11.66 -13.09
N ARG A 113 10.84 -10.78 -13.39
CA ARG A 113 10.62 -9.64 -14.30
C ARG A 113 10.43 -10.07 -15.74
N GLU A 114 11.11 -11.13 -16.16
CA GLU A 114 10.95 -11.73 -17.49
C GLU A 114 9.58 -12.41 -17.62
N ALA A 115 9.15 -13.15 -16.59
CA ALA A 115 7.83 -13.78 -16.54
C ALA A 115 6.67 -12.76 -16.50
N HIS A 116 6.85 -11.63 -15.82
CA HIS A 116 5.81 -10.63 -15.62
C HIS A 116 6.14 -9.27 -16.25
N ARG A 117 6.53 -9.25 -17.53
CA ARG A 117 6.93 -8.02 -18.25
C ARG A 117 5.88 -6.90 -18.27
N ILE A 118 4.59 -7.26 -18.35
CA ILE A 118 3.48 -6.29 -18.42
C ILE A 118 3.11 -5.86 -16.99
N LEU A 119 2.68 -6.79 -16.14
CA LEU A 119 2.25 -6.48 -14.77
C LEU A 119 3.38 -5.90 -13.92
N GLY A 120 4.64 -6.29 -14.15
CA GLY A 120 5.81 -5.78 -13.44
C GLY A 120 6.09 -4.29 -13.69
N ARG A 121 5.52 -3.70 -14.74
CA ARG A 121 5.58 -2.24 -14.97
C ARG A 121 4.60 -1.47 -14.10
N VAL A 122 3.47 -2.09 -13.75
CA VAL A 122 2.45 -1.45 -12.92
C VAL A 122 2.84 -1.61 -11.46
N LYS A 123 3.25 -0.49 -10.84
CA LYS A 123 3.54 -0.50 -9.40
C LYS A 123 2.25 -0.70 -8.63
N VAL A 124 2.21 -1.70 -7.77
CA VAL A 124 1.06 -1.98 -6.88
C VAL A 124 0.61 -0.72 -6.12
N ASN A 125 1.54 0.12 -5.67
CA ASN A 125 1.23 1.40 -5.00
C ASN A 125 0.46 2.41 -5.88
N ILE A 126 0.55 2.33 -7.20
CA ILE A 126 -0.26 3.17 -8.09
C ILE A 126 -1.71 2.71 -8.04
N LEU A 127 -1.96 1.39 -8.07
CA LEU A 127 -3.31 0.82 -8.02
C LEU A 127 -4.05 1.20 -6.73
N TRP A 128 -3.37 1.11 -5.58
CA TRP A 128 -3.97 1.52 -4.30
C TRP A 128 -4.29 3.02 -4.27
N ARG A 129 -3.38 3.86 -4.74
CA ARG A 129 -3.62 5.31 -4.75
C ARG A 129 -4.71 5.70 -5.74
N SER A 130 -4.76 5.09 -6.92
CA SER A 130 -5.81 5.36 -7.91
C SER A 130 -7.20 4.97 -7.41
N LEU A 131 -7.31 3.86 -6.65
CA LEU A 131 -8.58 3.46 -6.03
C LEU A 131 -9.12 4.57 -5.11
N HIS A 132 -8.28 5.05 -4.21
CA HIS A 132 -8.66 6.10 -3.25
C HIS A 132 -8.90 7.47 -3.91
N LEU A 133 -8.12 7.81 -4.94
CA LEU A 133 -8.37 8.98 -5.77
C LEU A 133 -9.71 8.87 -6.53
N GLY A 134 -10.11 7.67 -6.95
CA GLY A 134 -11.43 7.42 -7.52
C GLY A 134 -12.55 7.75 -6.53
N ILE A 135 -12.42 7.31 -5.26
CA ILE A 135 -13.37 7.65 -4.19
C ILE A 135 -13.43 9.16 -3.97
N ALA A 136 -12.28 9.83 -3.89
CA ALA A 136 -12.19 11.27 -3.71
C ALA A 136 -12.89 12.02 -4.86
N THR A 137 -12.63 11.61 -6.10
CA THR A 137 -13.22 12.19 -7.30
C THR A 137 -14.73 11.99 -7.33
N THR A 138 -15.22 10.81 -6.96
CA THR A 138 -16.67 10.54 -6.84
C THR A 138 -17.32 11.48 -5.83
N GLY A 139 -16.75 11.63 -4.63
CA GLY A 139 -17.24 12.58 -3.63
C GLY A 139 -17.31 14.01 -4.18
N LEU A 140 -16.24 14.46 -4.84
CA LEU A 140 -16.13 15.80 -5.39
C LEU A 140 -17.15 16.08 -6.50
N ILE A 141 -17.33 15.12 -7.41
CA ILE A 141 -18.33 15.20 -8.49
C ILE A 141 -19.73 15.32 -7.87
N LEU A 142 -20.07 14.46 -6.90
CA LEU A 142 -21.38 14.50 -6.27
C LEU A 142 -21.62 15.82 -5.51
N SER A 143 -20.63 16.32 -4.77
CA SER A 143 -20.72 17.63 -4.12
C SER A 143 -20.94 18.76 -5.12
N THR A 144 -20.22 18.72 -6.25
CA THR A 144 -20.35 19.74 -7.30
C THR A 144 -21.74 19.71 -7.94
N LEU A 145 -22.27 18.51 -8.23
CA LEU A 145 -23.61 18.36 -8.77
C LEU A 145 -24.70 18.90 -7.82
N ILE A 146 -24.54 18.69 -6.51
CA ILE A 146 -25.46 19.21 -5.49
C ILE A 146 -25.42 20.74 -5.38
N VAL A 147 -24.27 21.38 -5.62
CA VAL A 147 -24.15 22.85 -5.56
C VAL A 147 -24.68 23.51 -6.84
N LEU A 148 -24.61 22.83 -7.98
CA LEU A 148 -25.03 23.36 -9.28
C LEU A 148 -26.51 23.14 -9.60
N HIS A 149 -27.18 22.20 -8.94
CA HIS A 149 -28.62 21.96 -9.05
C HIS A 149 -29.36 22.58 -7.86
#